data_AF-A0A072P4Z9-F1
#
_entry.id   AF-A0A072P4Z9-F1
#
_cell.length_a   1.000
_cell.length_b   1.000
_cell.length_c   1.000
_cell.angle_alpha   90.00
_cell.angle_beta   90.00
_cell.angle_gamma   90.00
#
_symmetry.space_group_name_H-M   'P 1'
#
loop_
_entity.id
_entity.type
_entity.pdbx_description
1 polymer ?
#
loop_
_entity_poly.entity_id
_entity_poly.type
_entity_poly.pdbx_seq_one_letter_code
_entity_poly.pdbx_strand_id
1 'polypeptide(L)' 'RDLLNMISGLRSEGFSHYGDLPQIIVCGDQSSGKSSVLEAISRFSSPRKDNNLCTRFATEVILQRGPSEYANVSIT' A
#
# COMPACT_ATOMS: atom_id res chain seq x y z
N ARG A 1 -12.10 9.71 -7.44
CA ARG A 1 -11.92 8.31 -7.91
C ARG A 1 -10.82 8.22 -8.97
N ASP A 2 -10.68 9.22 -9.83
CA ASP A 2 -9.67 9.25 -10.91
C ASP A 2 -8.28 9.73 -10.45
N LEU A 3 -8.24 10.44 -9.32
CA LEU A 3 -7.00 10.90 -8.66
C LEU A 3 -6.01 9.76 -8.37
N LEU A 4 -6.47 8.62 -7.82
CA LEU A 4 -5.58 7.50 -7.51
C LEU A 4 -4.98 6.89 -8.78
N ASN A 5 -5.76 6.79 -9.86
CA ASN A 5 -5.25 6.30 -11.14
C ASN A 5 -4.22 7.25 -11.74
N MET A 6 -4.47 8.56 -11.65
CA MET A 6 -3.53 9.58 -12.12
C MET A 6 -2.22 9.54 -11.32
N ILE A 7 -2.30 9.44 -9.99
CA ILE A 7 -1.12 9.32 -9.13
C ILE A 7 -0.34 8.03 -9.42
N SER A 8 -1.02 6.90 -9.58
CA SER A 8 -0.37 5.63 -9.94
C SER A 8 0.28 5.68 -11.32
N GLY A 9 -0.37 6.32 -12.31
CA GLY A 9 0.20 6.52 -13.65
C GLY A 9 1.42 7.43 -13.65
N LEU A 10 1.38 8.55 -12.91
CA LEU A 10 2.56 9.40 -12.75
C LEU A 10 3.71 8.63 -12.11
N ARG A 11 3.43 7.79 -11.09
CA ARG A 11 4.44 6.95 -10.45
C ARG A 11 5.08 5.96 -11.42
N SER A 12 4.30 5.31 -12.28
CA SER A 12 4.84 4.34 -13.26
C SER A 12 5.72 5.01 -14.32
N GLU A 13 5.47 6.27 -14.65
CA GLU A 13 6.29 7.07 -15.56
C GLU A 13 7.56 7.66 -14.90
N GLY A 14 7.84 7.31 -13.64
CA GLY A 14 9.02 7.80 -12.92
C GLY A 14 8.92 9.25 -12.45
N PHE A 15 7.71 9.83 -12.39
CA PHE A 15 7.53 11.21 -11.88
C PHE A 15 7.93 11.38 -10.41
N SER A 16 8.10 10.28 -9.65
CA SER A 16 8.69 10.31 -8.32
C SER A 16 10.10 10.92 -8.28
N HIS A 17 10.80 11.03 -9.42
CA HIS A 17 12.09 11.73 -9.52
C HIS A 17 11.96 13.25 -9.72
N TYR A 18 10.78 13.74 -10.12
CA TYR A 18 10.52 15.15 -10.44
C TYR A 18 9.80 15.88 -9.30
N GLY A 19 9.19 15.16 -8.36
CA GLY A 19 8.57 15.71 -7.16
C GLY A 19 7.78 14.66 -6.38
N ASP A 20 7.42 14.99 -5.13
CA ASP A 20 6.66 14.09 -4.26
C ASP A 20 5.22 13.94 -4.76
N LEU A 21 4.84 12.71 -5.11
CA LEU A 21 3.45 12.37 -5.38
C LEU A 21 2.70 12.17 -4.05
N PRO A 22 1.41 12.54 -3.96
CA PRO A 22 0.63 12.33 -2.74
C PRO A 22 0.64 10.86 -2.31
N GLN A 23 0.98 10.62 -1.03
CA GLN A 23 1.01 9.29 -0.41
C GLN A 23 0.26 9.32 0.93
N ILE A 24 -0.31 8.18 1.31
CA ILE A 24 -0.90 7.97 2.63
C ILE A 24 0.07 7.13 3.44
N ILE A 25 0.51 7.66 4.58
CA ILE A 25 1.40 6.97 5.51
C ILE A 25 0.61 6.65 6.78
N VAL A 26 0.64 5.38 7.20
CA VAL A 26 -0.01 4.90 8.42
C VAL A 26 1.07 4.61 9.48
N CYS A 27 1.15 5.45 10.50
CA CYS A 27 2.15 5.36 11.58
C CYS A 27 1.47 5.25 12.95
N GLY A 28 2.19 4.69 13.93
CA GLY A 28 1.73 4.55 15.31
C GLY A 28 2.34 3.35 16.04
N ASP A 29 2.11 3.28 17.35
CA ASP A 29 2.71 2.27 18.24
C ASP A 29 2.33 0.83 17.87
N GLN A 30 3.07 -0.16 18.37
CA GLN A 30 2.74 -1.58 18.16
C GLN A 30 1.29 -1.87 18.56
N SER A 31 0.58 -2.67 17.77
CA SER A 31 -0.82 -3.06 18.02
C SER A 31 -1.88 -1.94 17.91
N SER A 32 -1.54 -0.76 17.41
CA SER A 32 -2.49 0.36 17.18
C SER A 32 -3.43 0.21 15.96
N GLY A 33 -3.48 -0.96 15.31
CA GLY A 33 -4.39 -1.20 14.18
C GLY A 33 -3.91 -0.70 12.81
N LYS A 34 -2.61 -0.37 12.65
CA LYS A 34 -2.04 0.05 11.35
C LYS A 34 -2.33 -0.93 10.20
N SER A 35 -2.12 -2.23 10.45
CA SER A 35 -2.43 -3.29 9.47
C SER A 35 -3.93 -3.34 9.15
N SER A 36 -4.79 -3.13 10.14
CA SER A 36 -6.24 -3.09 9.94
C SER A 36 -6.69 -1.88 9.12
N VAL A 37 -6.04 -0.72 9.28
CA VAL A 37 -6.29 0.46 8.44
C VAL A 37 -5.89 0.18 6.99
N LEU A 38 -4.69 -0.39 6.78
CA LEU A 38 -4.22 -0.76 5.44
C LEU A 38 -5.14 -1.79 4.78
N GLU A 39 -5.60 -2.80 5.53
CA GLU A 39 -6.57 -3.80 5.06
C GLU A 39 -7.92 -3.18 4.71
N ALA A 40 -8.44 -2.27 5.53
CA ALA A 40 -9.73 -1.61 5.29
C ALA A 40 -9.69 -0.76 4.01
N ILE A 41 -8.57 -0.08 3.76
CA ILE A 41 -8.38 0.77 2.57
C ILE A 41 -8.10 -0.08 1.33
N SER A 42 -7.22 -1.08 1.44
CA SER A 42 -6.77 -1.89 0.31
C SER A 42 -7.69 -3.04 -0.03
N ARG A 43 -8.55 -3.47 0.90
CA ARG A 43 -9.34 -4.71 0.84
C ARG A 43 -8.49 -5.98 0.68
N PHE A 44 -7.19 -5.88 0.92
CA PHE A 44 -6.23 -6.97 0.90
C PHE A 44 -5.79 -7.29 2.31
N SER A 45 -5.68 -8.57 2.66
CA SER A 45 -5.17 -9.00 3.96
C SER A 45 -3.68 -8.67 4.08
N SER A 46 -3.30 -7.83 5.04
CA SER A 46 -1.90 -7.55 5.31
C SER A 46 -1.17 -8.84 5.65
N PRO A 47 0.12 -9.00 5.28
CA PRO A 47 0.92 -10.11 5.77
C PRO A 47 0.96 -10.05 7.30
N ARG A 48 0.41 -11.06 7.97
CA ARG A 48 0.40 -11.19 9.44
C ARG A 48 1.22 -12.42 9.83
N LYS A 49 1.96 -12.33 10.93
CA LYS A 49 2.63 -13.49 11.54
C LYS A 49 2.04 -13.74 12.93
N ASP A 50 1.85 -15.00 13.30
CA ASP A 50 1.20 -15.41 14.56
C ASP A 50 1.93 -14.94 15.85
N ASN A 51 3.23 -14.63 15.76
CA ASN A 51 4.02 -14.14 16.90
C ASN A 51 4.08 -12.61 16.95
N ASN A 52 3.10 -11.98 17.61
CA ASN A 52 3.07 -10.63 18.23
C ASN A 52 3.58 -9.40 17.43
N LEU A 53 4.06 -9.57 16.21
CA LEU A 53 4.63 -8.55 15.33
C LEU A 53 3.87 -8.57 14.01
N CYS A 54 2.99 -7.60 13.81
CA CYS A 54 2.11 -7.52 12.65
C CYS A 54 2.82 -7.03 11.37
N THR A 55 3.95 -6.32 11.49
CA THR A 55 4.67 -5.76 10.33
C THR A 55 6.17 -5.81 10.60
N ARG A 56 6.90 -6.67 9.87
CA ARG A 56 8.37 -6.80 9.99
C ARG A 56 9.13 -6.06 8.90
N PHE A 57 8.45 -5.75 7.79
CA PHE A 57 9.00 -5.03 6.64
C PHE A 57 8.06 -3.88 6.27
N ALA A 58 8.61 -2.76 5.83
CA ALA A 58 7.82 -1.68 5.25
C ALA A 58 7.02 -2.26 4.07
N THR A 59 5.70 -2.23 4.19
CA THR A 59 4.79 -2.77 3.17
C THR A 59 4.23 -1.60 2.38
N GLU A 60 4.60 -1.50 1.10
CA GLU A 60 3.96 -0.59 0.17
C GLU A 60 2.74 -1.28 -0.44
N VAL A 61 1.59 -0.60 -0.45
CA VAL A 61 0.37 -1.09 -1.10
C VAL A 61 0.05 -0.15 -2.25
N ILE A 62 0.10 -0.66 -3.47
CA ILE A 62 -0.23 0.07 -4.69
C ILE A 62 -1.58 -0.43 -5.19
N LEU A 63 -2.57 0.46 -5.22
CA LEU A 63 -3.89 0.17 -5.76
C LEU A 63 -3.98 0.70 -7.19
N GLN A 64 -4.22 -0.21 -8.13
CA GLN A 64 -4.40 0.11 -9.55
C GLN A 64 -5.72 -0.48 -10.03
N ARG A 65 -6.45 0.27 -10.87
CA ARG A 65 -7.63 -0.27 -11.54
C ARG A 65 -7.24 -1.08 -12.76
N GLY A 66 -7.81 -2.27 -12.85
CA GLY A 66 -7.71 -3.14 -14.03
C GLY A 66 -9.08 -3.74 -14.38
N PRO A 67 -9.21 -4.36 -15.56
CA PRO A 67 -10.42 -5.08 -15.95
C PRO A 67 -10.66 -6.35 -15.12
N SER A 68 -9.64 -6.83 -14.40
CA SER A 68 -9.67 -8.00 -13.54
C SER A 68 -9.06 -7.69 -12.17
N GLU A 69 -9.55 -8.38 -11.14
CA GLU A 69 -8.94 -8.35 -9.80
C GLU A 69 -7.80 -9.38 -9.73
N TYR A 70 -6.58 -8.91 -9.48
CA TYR A 70 -5.42 -9.76 -9.25
C TYR A 70 -4.49 -9.10 -8.22
N ALA A 71 -3.70 -9.91 -7.53
CA ALA A 71 -2.69 -9.44 -6.58
C ALA A 71 -1.32 -9.99 -7.00
N ASN A 72 -0.35 -9.08 -7.20
CA ASN A 72 1.05 -9.45 -7.37
C ASN A 72 1.77 -9.30 -6.03
N VAL A 73 2.45 -10.35 -5.60
CA VAL A 73 3.23 -10.37 -4.35
C VAL A 73 4.69 -10.61 -4.71
N SER A 74 5.56 -9.70 -4.31
CA SER A 74 7.01 -9.81 -4.47
C SER A 74 7.71 -9.57 -3.12
N ILE A 75 8.88 -10.19 -2.95
CA ILE A 75 9.76 -10.02 -1.79
C ILE A 75 11.14 -9.67 -2.37
N THR A 76 11.75 -8.58 -1.91
CA THR A 76 13.08 -8.11 -2.34
C THR A 76 14.05 -8.17 -1.17
#